data_AF-A0A536BEH4-F1
#
_entry.id   AF-A0A536BEH4-F1
#
_cell.length_a   1.000
_cell.length_b   1.000
_cell.length_c   1.000
_cell.angle_alpha   90.00
_cell.angle_beta   90.00
_cell.angle_gamma   90.00
#
_symmetry.space_group_name_H-M   'P 1'
#
loop_
_entity.id
_entity.type
_entity.pdbx_description
1 polymer ?
#
loop_
_entity_poly.entity_id
_entity_poly.type
_entity_poly.pdbx_seq_one_letter_code
_entity_poly.pdbx_strand_id
1 'polypeptide(L)'
;MSPRLPSGALIVARPLNLAAPLRVGDVVVARRPDRPELEIIKRIHAIDPAGAIFLVGDNSAASTDSRQFGPVPRDHIVAQVRWRYWPLPPIRV
;
A
#
# COMPACT_ATOMS: atom_id res chain seq x y z
N MET A 1 2.16 3.52 7.85
CA MET A 1 0.71 3.27 7.85
C MET A 1 0.08 3.35 9.24
N SER A 2 0.81 3.80 10.27
CA SER A 2 0.24 4.11 11.59
C SER A 2 -0.84 5.19 11.48
N PRO A 3 -1.93 5.18 12.28
CA PRO A 3 -2.25 4.20 13.33
C PRO A 3 -2.94 2.93 12.80
N ARG A 4 -3.37 2.89 11.54
CA ARG A 4 -4.14 1.75 10.98
C ARG A 4 -3.30 0.48 10.92
N LEU A 5 -2.03 0.59 10.56
CA LEU A 5 -1.05 -0.49 10.64
C LEU A 5 0.17 0.03 11.44
N PRO A 6 0.21 -0.22 12.77
CA PRO A 6 1.37 0.11 13.59
C PRO A 6 2.58 -0.74 13.19
N SER A 7 3.78 -0.31 13.58
CA SER A 7 4.99 -1.11 13.38
C SER A 7 4.85 -2.47 14.08
N GLY A 8 5.33 -3.53 13.43
CA GLY A 8 5.18 -4.91 13.92
C GLY A 8 3.78 -5.51 13.71
N ALA A 9 2.84 -4.82 13.05
CA ALA A 9 1.54 -5.39 12.74
C ALA A 9 1.64 -6.56 11.76
N LEU A 10 0.92 -7.64 12.07
CA LEU A 10 0.70 -8.76 11.15
C LEU A 10 -0.53 -8.48 10.30
N ILE A 11 -0.40 -8.70 8.99
CA ILE A 11 -1.46 -8.50 8.01
C ILE A 11 -1.75 -9.80 7.25
N VAL A 12 -2.96 -9.90 6.74
CA VAL A 12 -3.30 -10.87 5.70
C VAL A 12 -3.35 -10.13 4.37
N ALA A 13 -2.50 -10.54 3.44
CA ALA A 13 -2.45 -10.01 2.09
C ALA A 13 -2.76 -11.10 1.08
N ARG A 14 -3.44 -10.71 0.00
CA ARG A 14 -3.72 -11.55 -1.15
C ARG A 14 -2.75 -11.18 -2.27
N PRO A 15 -1.91 -12.10 -2.76
CA PRO A 15 -1.07 -11.87 -3.93
C PRO A 15 -1.92 -11.43 -5.13
N LEU A 16 -1.39 -10.51 -5.93
CA LEU A 16 -2.05 -10.00 -7.12
C LEU A 16 -1.29 -10.42 -8.37
N ASN A 17 -2.01 -10.89 -9.38
CA ASN A 17 -1.50 -10.94 -10.75
C ASN A 17 -1.74 -9.59 -11.44
N LEU A 18 -1.15 -9.36 -12.62
CA LEU A 18 -1.28 -8.08 -13.34
C LEU A 18 -2.73 -7.74 -13.75
N ALA A 19 -3.57 -8.75 -13.99
CA ALA A 19 -4.97 -8.58 -14.37
C ALA A 19 -5.89 -8.23 -13.19
N ALA A 20 -5.43 -8.38 -11.94
CA ALA A 20 -6.26 -8.11 -10.78
C ALA A 20 -6.60 -6.61 -10.70
N PRO A 21 -7.89 -6.25 -10.54
CA PRO A 21 -8.31 -4.86 -10.47
C PRO A 21 -7.77 -4.21 -9.20
N LEU A 22 -7.32 -2.96 -9.33
CA LEU A 22 -6.89 -2.09 -8.25
C LEU A 22 -7.83 -0.89 -8.17
N ARG A 23 -8.11 -0.41 -6.95
CA ARG A 23 -8.99 0.73 -6.72
C ARG A 23 -8.33 1.75 -5.81
N VAL A 24 -8.71 3.02 -6.00
CA VAL A 24 -8.41 4.06 -5.03
C VAL A 24 -8.97 3.65 -3.66
N GLY A 25 -8.13 3.78 -2.63
CA GLY A 25 -8.43 3.36 -1.27
C GLY A 25 -7.86 1.99 -0.89
N ASP A 26 -7.46 1.15 -1.84
CA ASP A 26 -6.82 -0.14 -1.54
C ASP A 26 -5.51 0.06 -0.77
N VAL A 27 -5.24 -0.80 0.20
CA VAL A 27 -3.93 -0.89 0.84
C VAL A 27 -3.16 -2.01 0.16
N VAL A 28 -1.96 -1.71 -0.31
CA VAL A 28 -1.15 -2.63 -1.12
C VAL A 28 0.27 -2.75 -0.58
N VAL A 29 0.84 -3.94 -0.77
CA VAL A 29 2.27 -4.19 -0.70
C VAL A 29 2.83 -3.92 -2.08
N ALA A 30 3.80 -3.02 -2.17
CA ALA A 30 4.45 -2.64 -3.42
C ALA A 30 5.96 -2.63 -3.25
N ARG A 31 6.69 -2.95 -4.32
CA ARG A 31 8.13 -2.72 -4.39
C ARG A 31 8.40 -1.26 -4.67
N ARG A 32 9.37 -0.68 -3.97
CA ARG A 32 9.71 0.72 -4.17
C ARG A 32 10.34 0.93 -5.56
N PRO A 33 9.99 1.99 -6.31
CA PRO A 33 10.56 2.22 -7.64
C PRO A 33 12.08 2.43 -7.64
N ASP A 34 12.62 3.18 -6.67
CA ASP A 34 14.05 3.48 -6.55
C ASP A 34 14.87 2.38 -5.87
N ARG A 35 14.20 1.51 -5.10
CA ARG A 35 14.79 0.40 -4.34
C ARG A 35 13.87 -0.84 -4.37
N PRO A 36 13.85 -1.59 -5.47
CA PRO A 36 12.90 -2.69 -5.68
C PRO A 36 13.01 -3.85 -4.69
N GLU A 37 14.15 -3.97 -4.00
CA GLU A 37 14.37 -4.91 -2.91
C GLU A 37 13.56 -4.58 -1.65
N LEU A 38 13.07 -3.33 -1.53
CA LEU A 38 12.28 -2.88 -0.40
C LEU A 38 10.79 -2.91 -0.72
N GLU A 39 10.07 -3.75 0.01
CA GLU A 39 8.61 -3.73 0.00
C GLU A 39 8.05 -2.68 0.97
N ILE A 40 7.05 -1.95 0.51
CA ILE A 40 6.36 -0.91 1.25
C ILE A 40 4.86 -1.19 1.27
N ILE A 41 4.22 -0.87 2.40
CA ILE A 41 2.76 -0.90 2.53
C ILE A 41 2.25 0.53 2.46
N LYS A 42 1.40 0.81 1.47
CA LYS A 42 0.80 2.13 1.23
C LYS A 42 -0.64 2.01 0.76
N ARG A 43 -1.37 3.13 0.78
CA ARG A 43 -2.72 3.22 0.22
C ARG A 43 -2.67 3.79 -1.19
N ILE A 44 -3.44 3.22 -2.10
CA ILE A 44 -3.68 3.81 -3.41
C ILE A 44 -4.50 5.08 -3.22
N HIS A 45 -3.91 6.22 -3.59
CA HIS A 45 -4.56 7.51 -3.53
C HIS A 45 -5.14 7.91 -4.89
N ALA A 46 -4.43 7.59 -5.98
CA ALA A 46 -4.88 7.83 -7.34
C ALA A 46 -4.32 6.75 -8.28
N ILE A 47 -5.01 6.54 -9.40
CA ILE A 47 -4.55 5.73 -10.52
C ILE A 47 -4.77 6.59 -11.76
N ASP A 48 -3.70 6.85 -12.53
CA ASP A 48 -3.81 7.67 -13.73
C ASP A 48 -4.35 6.85 -14.93
N PRO A 49 -4.73 7.50 -16.05
CA PRO A 49 -5.21 6.80 -17.24
C PRO A 49 -4.18 5.87 -17.90
N ALA A 50 -2.89 6.10 -17.66
CA ALA A 50 -1.79 5.25 -18.16
C ALA A 50 -1.52 4.05 -17.23
N GLY A 51 -2.21 3.94 -16.09
CA GLY A 51 -2.06 2.88 -15.11
C GLY A 51 -0.98 3.11 -14.06
N ALA A 52 -0.38 4.31 -14.00
CA ALA A 52 0.56 4.69 -12.95
C ALA A 52 -0.19 4.93 -11.63
N ILE A 53 0.34 4.41 -10.53
CA ILE A 53 -0.36 4.32 -9.24
C ILE A 53 0.30 5.25 -8.24
N PHE A 54 -0.46 6.21 -7.73
CA PHE A 54 0.02 7.12 -6.69
C PHE A 54 -0.26 6.53 -5.31
N LEU A 55 0.81 6.18 -4.58
CA LEU A 55 0.74 5.55 -3.27
C LEU A 55 1.03 6.56 -2.17
N VAL A 56 0.19 6.61 -1.14
CA VAL A 56 0.33 7.53 0.00
C VAL A 56 0.20 6.75 1.31
N GLY A 57 1.02 7.10 2.31
CA GLY A 57 0.92 6.51 3.64
C GLY A 57 -0.16 7.17 4.49
N ASP A 58 -0.84 6.38 5.33
CA ASP A 58 -1.89 6.87 6.24
C ASP A 58 -1.37 7.87 7.31
N ASN A 59 -0.05 7.93 7.56
CA ASN A 59 0.58 8.97 8.37
C ASN A 59 1.39 9.88 7.44
N SER A 60 0.81 11.01 7.03
CA SER A 60 1.41 11.93 6.08
C SER A 60 2.73 12.55 6.57
N ALA A 61 2.88 12.75 7.90
CA ALA A 61 4.03 13.40 8.53
C ALA A 61 5.29 12.51 8.61
N ALA A 62 5.12 11.18 8.59
CA ALA A 62 6.21 10.22 8.74
C ALA A 62 6.37 9.28 7.52
N SER A 63 5.68 9.56 6.42
CA SER A 63 5.63 8.66 5.27
C SER A 63 6.51 9.14 4.11
N THR A 64 7.53 8.36 3.78
CA THR A 64 8.13 8.34 2.44
C THR A 64 7.24 7.55 1.50
N ASP A 65 6.67 8.21 0.51
CA ASP A 65 5.70 7.66 -0.44
C ASP A 65 5.79 8.35 -1.82
N SER A 66 4.79 8.21 -2.69
CA SER A 66 4.85 8.71 -4.07
C SER A 66 5.06 10.21 -4.19
N ARG A 67 4.86 10.99 -3.12
CA ARG A 67 5.22 12.41 -3.06
C ARG A 67 6.73 12.66 -3.17
N GLN A 68 7.56 11.67 -2.83
CA GLN A 68 9.02 11.76 -2.84
C GLN A 68 9.66 10.97 -3.99
N PHE A 69 9.16 9.76 -4.28
CA PHE A 69 9.74 8.89 -5.32
C PHE A 69 8.91 8.78 -6.60
N GLY A 70 7.77 9.48 -6.69
CA GLY A 70 6.88 9.45 -7.85
C GLY A 70 5.87 8.30 -7.87
N PRO A 71 5.07 8.20 -8.95
CA PRO A 71 4.10 7.12 -9.12
C PRO A 71 4.77 5.76 -9.27
N VAL A 72 4.06 4.71 -8.87
CA VAL A 72 4.53 3.32 -8.90
C VAL A 72 3.85 2.60 -10.07
N PRO A 73 4.60 1.88 -10.93
CA PRO A 73 4.00 1.11 -12.02
C PRO A 73 3.25 -0.11 -11.48
N ARG A 74 2.31 -0.64 -12.28
CA ARG A 74 1.39 -1.71 -11.86
C ARG A 74 2.10 -3.02 -11.49
N ASP A 75 3.19 -3.34 -12.17
CA ASP A 75 4.04 -4.52 -11.98
C ASP A 75 4.78 -4.53 -10.64
N HIS A 76 4.98 -3.36 -10.04
CA HIS A 76 5.54 -3.23 -8.69
C HIS A 76 4.52 -3.52 -7.59
N ILE A 77 3.22 -3.63 -7.90
CA ILE A 77 2.18 -3.97 -6.92
C ILE A 77 2.11 -5.49 -6.75
N VAL A 78 2.54 -5.97 -5.58
CA VAL A 78 2.73 -7.40 -5.30
C VAL A 78 1.48 -8.03 -4.69
N ALA A 79 0.85 -7.35 -3.72
CA ALA A 79 -0.29 -7.90 -2.98
C ALA A 79 -1.27 -6.83 -2.49
N GLN A 80 -2.53 -7.19 -2.32
CA GLN A 80 -3.55 -6.36 -1.67
C GLN A 80 -3.71 -6.79 -0.22
N VAL A 81 -3.60 -5.84 0.72
CA VAL A 81 -3.87 -6.07 2.14
C VAL A 81 -5.37 -6.18 2.36
N ARG A 82 -5.84 -7.29 2.93
CA ARG A 82 -7.27 -7.56 3.18
C ARG A 82 -7.70 -7.13 4.57
N TRP A 83 -6.91 -7.48 5.59
CA TRP A 83 -7.15 -7.06 6.97
C TRP A 83 -5.87 -7.10 7.82
N ARG A 84 -5.89 -6.37 8.92
CA ARG A 84 -4.89 -6.44 9.99
C ARG A 84 -5.25 -7.60 10.91
N TYR A 85 -4.37 -8.59 11.03
CA TYR A 85 -4.55 -9.74 11.91
C TYR A 85 -4.15 -9.42 13.35
N TRP A 86 -3.01 -8.75 13.54
CA TRP A 86 -2.53 -8.38 14.88
C TRP A 86 -1.76 -7.04 14.86
N PRO A 87 -1.85 -6.19 15.90
CA PRO A 87 -2.86 -6.22 16.96
C PRO A 87 -4.26 -6.08 16.36
N LEU A 88 -5.28 -6.65 17.00
CA LEU A 88 -6.64 -6.55 16.45
C LEU A 88 -7.07 -5.09 16.32
N PRO A 89 -7.82 -4.71 15.27
CA PRO A 89 -8.43 -3.38 15.18
C PRO A 89 -9.28 -3.10 16.43
N PRO A 90 -9.29 -1.86 16.97
CA PRO A 90 -10.24 -1.53 18.01
C PRO A 90 -11.66 -1.80 17.52
N ILE A 91 -12.45 -2.48 18.33
CA ILE A 91 -13.87 -2.71 18.07
C ILE A 91 -14.54 -1.33 18.08
N ARG A 92 -15.14 -0.92 16.95
CA ARG A 92 -16.04 0.24 16.94
C ARG A 92 -17.38 -0.25 17.46
N VAL A 93 -17.74 0.18 18.67
CA VAL A 93 -19.09 0.06 19.24
C VAL A 93 -19.91 1.24 18.78
#